data_AF-A0A4Q3FSU6-F1
#
_entry.id   AF-A0A4Q3FSU6-F1
#
_cell.length_a   1.000
_cell.length_b   1.000
_cell.length_c   1.000
_cell.angle_alpha   90.00
_cell.angle_beta   90.00
_cell.angle_gamma   90.00
#
_symmetry.space_group_name_H-M   'P 1'
#
loop_
_entity.id
_entity.type
_entity.pdbx_description
1 polymer ?
#
loop_
_entity_poly.entity_id
_entity_poly.type
_entity_poly.pdbx_seq_one_letter_code
_entity_poly.pdbx_strand_id
1 'polypeptide(L)'
;GKPDVIVLMSESFWDPTRLPNVKLSPDPMPTIREMQSGNVFSPEFGGMTANVEFEALTGFSNAFLPYGSIPYQQYIRNPIPSLATFFRGEGYVARAVHPFQKWFWNRSAVYKAFGFDQFKSEENMPVMQKRGIFASDESLTKEIIRQADQLRDPFFFFTVTLQGHGPYEANRYAKNTIKVEGNLPAADKQVLETYAQGIKEADDSLKMLMDWANERDRETIIVLFGDHLPPLNTVYPNSGFMNDVTASRKGSLEQMKAQHETPLVVWSNKTGPVKDIGSISPAFLSYQILKQGGFEHPYYTGFLGNIFEKYPIIDRYMLVDAAGKETAGWGRKKTIPPLI
;
A
#
# COMPACT_ATOMS: atom_id res chain seq x y z
N GLY A 1 24.24 -5.63 -10.01
CA GLY A 1 24.04 -4.30 -10.62
C GLY A 1 22.93 -3.59 -9.87
N LYS A 2 22.72 -2.29 -10.08
CA LYS A 2 21.62 -1.56 -9.43
C LYS A 2 20.26 -2.08 -9.95
N PRO A 3 19.34 -2.54 -9.08
CA PRO A 3 18.03 -3.07 -9.50
C PRO A 3 17.09 -1.93 -9.90
N ASP A 4 16.17 -2.17 -10.81
CA ASP A 4 15.01 -1.30 -11.00
C ASP A 4 14.01 -1.52 -9.84
N VAL A 5 13.30 -0.47 -9.42
CA VAL A 5 12.39 -0.55 -8.26
C VAL A 5 11.02 0.03 -8.63
N ILE A 6 9.97 -0.78 -8.47
CA ILE A 6 8.57 -0.37 -8.67
C ILE A 6 7.81 -0.63 -7.37
N VAL A 7 7.19 0.43 -6.85
CA VAL A 7 6.31 0.38 -5.68
C VAL A 7 4.89 0.66 -6.13
N LEU A 8 3.97 -0.26 -5.83
CA LEU A 8 2.54 -0.20 -6.10
C LEU A 8 1.79 -0.09 -4.77
N MET A 9 1.35 1.11 -4.42
CA MET A 9 0.37 1.27 -3.37
C MET A 9 -1.03 1.07 -3.97
N SER A 10 -1.63 -0.08 -3.67
CA SER A 10 -2.91 -0.50 -4.21
C SER A 10 -4.05 0.03 -3.35
N GLU A 11 -4.80 0.98 -3.91
CA GLU A 11 -5.92 1.67 -3.25
C GLU A 11 -6.92 0.68 -2.66
N SER A 12 -7.24 0.83 -1.37
CA SER A 12 -8.21 0.02 -0.62
C SER A 12 -8.02 -1.50 -0.77
N PHE A 13 -6.78 -1.95 -1.01
CA PHE A 13 -6.48 -3.37 -1.25
C PHE A 13 -6.38 -4.14 0.07
N TRP A 14 -7.32 -5.03 0.29
CA TRP A 14 -7.43 -5.87 1.48
C TRP A 14 -7.93 -7.25 1.07
N ASP A 15 -7.59 -8.29 1.84
CA ASP A 15 -8.01 -9.67 1.53
C ASP A 15 -9.46 -9.92 2.01
N PRO A 16 -10.47 -9.95 1.12
CA PRO A 16 -11.86 -10.16 1.49
C PRO A 16 -12.16 -11.57 2.00
N THR A 17 -11.24 -12.53 1.82
CA THR A 17 -11.42 -13.90 2.35
C THR A 17 -11.26 -13.97 3.87
N ARG A 18 -10.81 -12.87 4.51
CA ARG A 18 -10.74 -12.72 5.97
C ARG A 18 -12.11 -12.48 6.61
N LEU A 19 -13.16 -12.18 5.83
CA LEU A 19 -14.50 -12.01 6.37
C LEU A 19 -15.05 -13.35 6.89
N PRO A 20 -15.45 -13.46 8.17
CA PRO A 20 -16.09 -14.66 8.68
C PRO A 20 -17.47 -14.84 8.04
N ASN A 21 -18.00 -16.06 8.11
CA ASN A 21 -19.35 -16.42 7.65
C ASN A 21 -19.63 -16.19 6.14
N VAL A 22 -18.59 -15.89 5.37
CA VAL A 22 -18.67 -15.64 3.94
C VAL A 22 -17.56 -16.42 3.24
N LYS A 23 -17.86 -16.96 2.06
CA LYS A 23 -16.91 -17.66 1.20
C LYS A 23 -16.90 -17.02 -0.17
N LEU A 24 -15.70 -16.74 -0.68
CA LEU A 24 -15.50 -16.21 -2.02
C LEU A 24 -15.01 -17.36 -2.92
N SER A 25 -15.53 -17.44 -4.15
CA SER A 25 -15.09 -18.43 -5.12
C SER A 25 -15.15 -17.90 -6.57
N PRO A 26 -14.08 -18.09 -7.37
CA PRO A 26 -12.74 -18.58 -6.99
C PRO A 26 -12.02 -17.62 -6.01
N ASP A 27 -10.82 -17.98 -5.54
CA ASP A 27 -9.97 -17.07 -4.76
C ASP A 27 -9.73 -15.79 -5.58
N PRO A 28 -10.04 -14.59 -5.04
CA PRO A 28 -9.87 -13.35 -5.78
C PRO A 28 -8.42 -12.89 -5.88
N MET A 29 -7.47 -13.42 -5.09
CA MET A 29 -6.08 -12.93 -5.10
C MET A 29 -5.02 -14.04 -5.01
N PRO A 30 -5.06 -15.06 -5.89
CA PRO A 30 -4.17 -16.21 -5.80
C PRO A 30 -2.69 -15.84 -5.94
N THR A 31 -2.34 -14.91 -6.85
CA THR A 31 -0.94 -14.52 -7.09
C THR A 31 -0.37 -13.78 -5.89
N ILE A 32 -1.10 -12.78 -5.37
CA ILE A 32 -0.70 -11.99 -4.22
C ILE A 32 -0.61 -12.89 -2.98
N ARG A 33 -1.56 -13.81 -2.79
CA ARG A 33 -1.53 -14.76 -1.67
C ARG A 33 -0.29 -15.66 -1.73
N GLU A 34 0.06 -16.18 -2.90
CA GLU A 34 1.27 -17.00 -3.10
C GLU A 34 2.55 -16.18 -2.86
N MET A 35 2.57 -14.92 -3.30
CA MET A 35 3.74 -14.03 -3.24
C MET A 35 3.82 -13.20 -1.95
N GLN A 36 2.84 -13.32 -1.06
CA GLN A 36 2.75 -12.47 0.13
C GLN A 36 3.99 -12.61 1.02
N SER A 37 4.48 -11.46 1.46
CA SER A 37 5.66 -11.32 2.33
C SER A 37 5.28 -11.03 3.77
N GLY A 38 4.12 -10.40 3.98
CA GLY A 38 3.63 -9.97 5.28
C GLY A 38 2.39 -9.09 5.15
N ASN A 39 2.23 -8.15 6.07
CA ASN A 39 1.16 -7.16 6.05
C ASN A 39 1.68 -5.75 6.36
N VAL A 40 1.03 -4.74 5.81
CA VAL A 40 1.14 -3.36 6.29
C VAL A 40 0.07 -3.13 7.35
N PHE A 41 0.47 -2.69 8.54
CA PHE A 41 -0.43 -2.22 9.59
C PHE A 41 -0.76 -0.75 9.31
N SER A 42 -1.87 -0.51 8.63
CA SER A 42 -2.26 0.83 8.19
C SER A 42 -2.68 1.72 9.37
N PRO A 43 -2.20 2.97 9.43
CA PRO A 43 -2.72 3.96 10.37
C PRO A 43 -4.12 4.46 9.99
N GLU A 44 -4.63 4.10 8.80
CA GLU A 44 -5.86 4.62 8.22
C GLU A 44 -6.90 3.53 7.96
N PHE A 45 -8.15 3.97 7.80
CA PHE A 45 -9.28 3.12 7.42
C PHE A 45 -10.19 3.89 6.46
N GLY A 46 -10.50 3.30 5.31
CA GLY A 46 -11.47 3.83 4.36
C GLY A 46 -11.12 5.16 3.69
N GLY A 47 -9.89 5.66 3.84
CA GLY A 47 -9.41 6.88 3.18
C GLY A 47 -8.07 7.36 3.72
N MET A 48 -7.75 8.63 3.45
CA MET A 48 -6.51 9.31 3.88
C MET A 48 -5.22 8.66 3.36
N THR A 49 -5.27 8.04 2.18
CA THR A 49 -4.17 7.47 1.40
C THR A 49 -2.84 8.25 1.50
N ALA A 50 -2.88 9.58 1.45
CA ALA A 50 -1.70 10.44 1.55
C ALA A 50 -0.88 10.27 2.85
N ASN A 51 -1.51 9.85 3.96
CA ASN A 51 -0.82 9.57 5.21
C ASN A 51 0.06 8.32 5.10
N VAL A 52 -0.44 7.28 4.42
CA VAL A 52 0.30 6.05 4.16
C VAL A 52 1.44 6.30 3.17
N GLU A 53 1.19 7.09 2.11
CA GLU A 53 2.24 7.52 1.18
C GLU A 53 3.37 8.27 1.89
N PHE A 54 3.02 9.17 2.81
CA PHE A 54 4.00 9.91 3.59
C PHE A 54 4.92 8.96 4.36
N GLU A 55 4.37 8.00 5.11
CA GLU A 55 5.21 7.08 5.87
C GLU A 55 6.06 6.19 4.95
N ALA A 56 5.46 5.62 3.91
CA ALA A 56 6.12 4.73 2.97
C ALA A 56 7.32 5.39 2.26
N LEU A 57 7.15 6.65 1.83
CA LEU A 57 8.17 7.39 1.10
C LEU A 57 9.25 8.00 1.99
N THR A 58 8.95 8.31 3.24
CA THR A 58 9.88 9.08 4.10
C THR A 58 10.51 8.28 5.22
N GLY A 59 9.85 7.23 5.70
CA GLY A 59 10.21 6.56 6.95
C GLY A 59 9.75 7.28 8.21
N PHE A 60 9.03 8.40 8.08
CA PHE A 60 8.48 9.14 9.22
C PHE A 60 7.08 8.64 9.57
N SER A 61 6.84 8.33 10.84
CA SER A 61 5.53 7.85 11.31
C SER A 61 4.58 9.00 11.66
N ASN A 62 3.32 8.87 11.24
CA ASN A 62 2.22 9.76 11.63
C ASN A 62 1.88 9.66 13.12
N ALA A 63 2.33 8.61 13.82
CA ALA A 63 2.06 8.42 15.25
C ALA A 63 2.54 9.62 16.11
N PHE A 64 3.57 10.33 15.65
CA PHE A 64 4.17 11.49 16.33
C PHE A 64 3.52 12.83 15.96
N LEU A 65 2.61 12.86 14.99
CA LEU A 65 1.89 14.07 14.59
C LEU A 65 0.61 14.24 15.41
N PRO A 66 0.01 15.44 15.48
CA PRO A 66 -1.33 15.61 16.05
C PRO A 66 -2.37 14.68 15.43
N TYR A 67 -3.42 14.35 16.19
CA TYR A 67 -4.52 13.54 15.66
C TYR A 67 -5.25 14.30 14.54
N GLY A 68 -5.60 13.59 13.46
CA GLY A 68 -6.24 14.18 12.27
C GLY A 68 -5.28 14.91 11.34
N SER A 69 -3.97 14.76 11.56
CA SER A 69 -2.97 15.34 10.67
C SER A 69 -2.97 14.69 9.29
N ILE A 70 -2.76 15.52 8.27
CA ILE A 70 -2.53 15.11 6.88
C ILE A 70 -1.24 15.80 6.42
N PRO A 71 -0.07 15.13 6.49
CA PRO A 71 1.22 15.78 6.33
C PRO A 71 1.38 16.54 5.02
N TYR A 72 0.86 15.97 3.93
CA TYR A 72 0.90 16.58 2.60
C TYR A 72 0.24 17.96 2.57
N GLN A 73 -0.86 18.12 3.32
CA GLN A 73 -1.63 19.35 3.37
C GLN A 73 -1.12 20.32 4.42
N GLN A 74 -0.46 19.84 5.48
CA GLN A 74 -0.15 20.67 6.66
C GLN A 74 1.34 20.96 6.85
N TYR A 75 2.23 20.02 6.54
CA TYR A 75 3.62 20.08 6.96
C TYR A 75 4.63 20.11 5.80
N ILE A 76 4.31 19.48 4.67
CA ILE A 76 5.26 19.42 3.55
C ILE A 76 5.16 20.71 2.73
N ARG A 77 6.14 21.60 2.94
CA ARG A 77 6.26 22.91 2.28
C ARG A 77 7.61 23.15 1.61
N ASN A 78 8.64 22.43 2.05
CA ASN A 78 10.01 22.53 1.56
C ASN A 78 10.53 21.14 1.21
N PRO A 79 11.63 21.03 0.43
CA PRO A 79 12.25 19.73 0.17
C PRO A 79 12.54 18.96 1.45
N ILE A 80 12.20 17.67 1.47
CA ILE A 80 12.51 16.76 2.58
C ILE A 80 13.10 15.45 2.07
N PRO A 81 13.87 14.72 2.89
CA PRO A 81 14.34 13.38 2.55
C PRO A 81 13.16 12.43 2.25
N SER A 82 13.30 11.66 1.18
CA SER A 82 12.40 10.58 0.80
C SER A 82 13.14 9.51 -0.02
N LEU A 83 12.50 8.37 -0.28
CA LEU A 83 12.98 7.36 -1.22
C LEU A 83 13.28 7.97 -2.60
N ALA A 84 12.51 8.94 -3.07
CA ALA A 84 12.78 9.59 -4.35
C ALA A 84 14.10 10.38 -4.32
N THR A 85 14.39 11.13 -3.26
CA THR A 85 15.70 11.79 -3.12
C THR A 85 16.85 10.79 -2.99
N PHE A 86 16.63 9.68 -2.27
CA PHE A 86 17.63 8.61 -2.12
C PHE A 86 17.98 8.00 -3.48
N PHE A 87 16.98 7.50 -4.20
CA PHE A 87 17.21 6.84 -5.49
C PHE A 87 17.81 7.80 -6.52
N ARG A 88 17.41 9.08 -6.55
CA ARG A 88 18.07 10.07 -7.41
C ARG A 88 19.54 10.30 -7.04
N GLY A 89 19.87 10.33 -5.75
CA GLY A 89 21.25 10.36 -5.28
C GLY A 89 22.06 9.15 -5.76
N GLU A 90 21.40 8.00 -5.89
CA GLU A 90 21.95 6.78 -6.47
C GLU A 90 21.96 6.75 -8.01
N GLY A 91 21.59 7.84 -8.68
CA GLY A 91 21.58 7.95 -10.14
C GLY A 91 20.37 7.32 -10.83
N TYR A 92 19.27 7.12 -10.10
CA TYR A 92 18.02 6.62 -10.66
C TYR A 92 17.18 7.75 -11.26
N VAL A 93 16.36 7.40 -12.25
CA VAL A 93 15.19 8.20 -12.64
C VAL A 93 14.06 7.90 -11.65
N ALA A 94 13.64 8.91 -10.86
CA ALA A 94 12.56 8.76 -9.90
C ALA A 94 11.24 9.35 -10.43
N ARG A 95 10.19 8.53 -10.57
CA ARG A 95 8.86 8.99 -11.02
C ARG A 95 7.78 8.60 -10.03
N ALA A 96 6.84 9.52 -9.81
CA ALA A 96 5.57 9.21 -9.19
C ALA A 96 4.50 9.02 -10.28
N VAL A 97 3.58 8.07 -10.09
CA VAL A 97 2.52 7.75 -11.06
C VAL A 97 1.18 7.60 -10.34
N HIS A 98 0.16 8.33 -10.75
CA HIS A 98 -1.19 8.22 -10.15
C HIS A 98 -2.25 8.65 -11.17
N PRO A 99 -3.26 7.81 -11.51
CA PRO A 99 -4.22 8.13 -12.55
C PRO A 99 -5.37 9.01 -12.07
N PHE A 100 -5.04 10.10 -11.37
CA PHE A 100 -5.98 11.12 -10.92
C PHE A 100 -5.34 12.50 -11.00
N GLN A 101 -6.11 13.56 -10.70
CA GLN A 101 -5.62 14.92 -10.86
C GLN A 101 -4.48 15.23 -9.89
N LYS A 102 -3.42 15.86 -10.41
CA LYS A 102 -2.17 16.09 -9.66
C LYS A 102 -2.32 16.99 -8.43
N TRP A 103 -3.36 17.83 -8.39
CA TRP A 103 -3.59 18.76 -7.29
C TRP A 103 -4.21 18.07 -6.08
N PHE A 104 -4.84 16.90 -6.26
CA PHE A 104 -5.49 16.17 -5.17
C PHE A 104 -4.46 15.78 -4.12
N TRP A 105 -4.83 15.91 -2.84
CA TRP A 105 -3.92 15.84 -1.68
C TRP A 105 -2.69 16.75 -1.74
N ASN A 106 -2.67 17.78 -2.60
CA ASN A 106 -1.48 18.62 -2.83
C ASN A 106 -0.27 17.84 -3.40
N ARG A 107 -0.50 16.68 -4.07
CA ARG A 107 0.58 15.80 -4.59
C ARG A 107 1.56 16.53 -5.50
N SER A 108 1.10 17.46 -6.34
CA SER A 108 2.00 18.21 -7.22
C SER A 108 3.09 18.97 -6.46
N ALA A 109 2.78 19.62 -5.34
CA ALA A 109 3.79 20.33 -4.56
C ALA A 109 4.60 19.36 -3.69
N VAL A 110 3.93 18.35 -3.13
CA VAL A 110 4.55 17.36 -2.23
C VAL A 110 5.55 16.47 -2.97
N TYR A 111 5.20 15.92 -4.13
CA TYR A 111 6.12 15.08 -4.90
C TYR A 111 7.33 15.86 -5.41
N LYS A 112 7.17 17.16 -5.69
CA LYS A 112 8.32 18.05 -5.93
C LYS A 112 9.20 18.20 -4.68
N ALA A 113 8.60 18.37 -3.50
CA ALA A 113 9.32 18.44 -2.23
C ALA A 113 9.99 17.12 -1.84
N PHE A 114 9.40 15.98 -2.19
CA PHE A 114 10.01 14.66 -2.05
C PHE A 114 11.11 14.43 -3.08
N GLY A 115 11.21 15.29 -4.10
CA GLY A 115 12.28 15.27 -5.07
C GLY A 115 12.08 14.26 -6.20
N PHE A 116 10.86 13.86 -6.54
CA PHE A 116 10.64 13.10 -7.79
C PHE A 116 11.05 13.94 -9.01
N ASP A 117 11.63 13.30 -10.03
CA ASP A 117 11.95 13.97 -11.30
C ASP A 117 10.69 14.32 -12.08
N GLN A 118 9.68 13.44 -12.03
CA GLN A 118 8.41 13.60 -12.73
C GLN A 118 7.25 13.06 -11.91
N PHE A 119 6.11 13.74 -12.01
CA PHE A 119 4.82 13.22 -11.59
C PHE A 119 3.94 12.97 -12.81
N LYS A 120 3.61 11.70 -13.05
CA LYS A 120 2.71 11.23 -14.09
C LYS A 120 1.30 11.13 -13.52
N SER A 121 0.43 12.03 -13.93
CA SER A 121 -0.93 12.19 -13.44
C SER A 121 -1.94 12.03 -14.58
N GLU A 122 -3.24 12.01 -14.28
CA GLU A 122 -4.29 11.90 -15.31
C GLU A 122 -4.12 12.94 -16.44
N GLU A 123 -3.67 14.15 -16.11
CA GLU A 123 -3.51 15.24 -17.06
C GLU A 123 -2.36 15.07 -18.06
N ASN A 124 -1.41 14.16 -17.82
CA ASN A 124 -0.22 13.98 -18.66
C ASN A 124 0.11 12.52 -19.02
N MET A 125 -0.77 11.59 -18.65
CA MET A 125 -0.75 10.21 -19.11
C MET A 125 -1.77 10.00 -20.23
N PRO A 126 -1.63 8.94 -21.05
CA PRO A 126 -2.67 8.55 -21.99
C PRO A 126 -4.01 8.28 -21.28
N VAL A 127 -5.11 8.43 -22.01
CA VAL A 127 -6.44 8.07 -21.51
C VAL A 127 -6.45 6.59 -21.14
N MET A 128 -6.84 6.29 -19.91
CA MET A 128 -6.91 4.92 -19.39
C MET A 128 -8.32 4.35 -19.50
N GLN A 129 -8.42 3.03 -19.67
CA GLN A 129 -9.70 2.36 -19.48
C GLN A 129 -10.16 2.51 -18.03
N LYS A 130 -11.47 2.48 -17.81
CA LYS A 130 -12.08 2.70 -16.50
C LYS A 130 -12.89 1.49 -16.03
N ARG A 131 -13.04 1.39 -14.71
CA ARG A 131 -14.02 0.56 -14.00
C ARG A 131 -14.88 1.50 -13.18
N GLY A 132 -16.13 1.67 -13.58
CA GLY A 132 -16.91 2.86 -13.19
C GLY A 132 -16.21 4.14 -13.65
N ILE A 133 -15.94 5.07 -12.73
CA ILE A 133 -15.28 6.35 -13.02
C ILE A 133 -13.75 6.33 -12.84
N PHE A 134 -13.21 5.26 -12.25
CA PHE A 134 -11.80 5.17 -11.87
C PHE A 134 -10.98 4.44 -12.94
N ALA A 135 -9.75 4.88 -13.15
CA ALA A 135 -8.82 4.20 -14.07
C ALA A 135 -8.57 2.76 -13.59
N SER A 136 -8.53 1.83 -14.54
CA SER A 136 -8.29 0.42 -14.26
C SER A 136 -6.82 0.17 -13.89
N ASP A 137 -6.57 -0.76 -12.98
CA ASP A 137 -5.21 -1.16 -12.60
C ASP A 137 -4.45 -1.76 -13.79
N GLU A 138 -5.15 -2.49 -14.68
CA GLU A 138 -4.56 -3.05 -15.90
C GLU A 138 -3.96 -1.97 -16.82
N SER A 139 -4.72 -0.89 -17.07
CA SER A 139 -4.25 0.23 -17.90
C SER A 139 -3.08 0.96 -17.25
N LEU A 140 -3.13 1.13 -15.93
CA LEU A 140 -2.05 1.76 -15.17
C LEU A 140 -0.78 0.91 -15.22
N THR A 141 -0.87 -0.41 -15.01
CA THR A 141 0.26 -1.35 -15.12
C THR A 141 0.88 -1.33 -16.51
N LYS A 142 0.06 -1.30 -17.58
CA LYS A 142 0.56 -1.14 -18.96
C LYS A 142 1.34 0.17 -19.14
N GLU A 143 0.90 1.26 -18.54
CA GLU A 143 1.60 2.54 -18.57
C GLU A 143 2.92 2.51 -17.78
N ILE A 144 2.96 1.84 -16.63
CA ILE A 144 4.19 1.61 -15.85
C ILE A 144 5.23 0.87 -16.71
N ILE A 145 4.82 -0.25 -17.32
CA ILE A 145 5.67 -1.05 -18.21
C ILE A 145 6.18 -0.20 -19.38
N ARG A 146 5.29 0.52 -20.07
CA ARG A 146 5.67 1.41 -21.18
C ARG A 146 6.69 2.46 -20.77
N GLN A 147 6.56 3.03 -19.57
CA GLN A 147 7.50 4.01 -19.05
C GLN A 147 8.85 3.40 -18.66
N ALA A 148 8.85 2.18 -18.13
CA ALA A 148 10.06 1.45 -17.74
C ALA A 148 10.86 1.01 -18.97
N ASP A 149 10.21 0.53 -20.03
CA ASP A 149 10.88 0.10 -21.27
C ASP A 149 11.53 1.25 -22.05
N GLN A 150 11.15 2.49 -21.75
CA GLN A 150 11.76 3.69 -22.32
C GLN A 150 13.03 4.14 -21.58
N LEU A 151 13.38 3.51 -20.46
CA LEU A 151 14.53 3.87 -19.63
C LEU A 151 15.66 2.86 -19.78
N ARG A 152 16.87 3.39 -19.98
CA ARG A 152 18.13 2.61 -19.93
C ARG A 152 18.76 2.67 -18.54
N ASP A 153 18.65 3.81 -17.88
CA ASP A 153 19.13 4.03 -16.51
C ASP A 153 18.24 3.31 -15.48
N PRO A 154 18.75 3.00 -14.28
CA PRO A 154 17.91 2.44 -13.23
C PRO A 154 16.79 3.42 -12.85
N PHE A 155 15.64 2.89 -12.45
CA PHE A 155 14.48 3.72 -12.13
C PHE A 155 13.80 3.31 -10.84
N PHE A 156 13.20 4.31 -10.19
CA PHE A 156 12.36 4.17 -9.02
C PHE A 156 10.99 4.74 -9.34
N PHE A 157 9.99 3.88 -9.47
CA PHE A 157 8.60 4.29 -9.69
C PHE A 157 7.79 4.08 -8.42
N PHE A 158 7.14 5.13 -7.93
CA PHE A 158 6.14 5.03 -6.88
C PHE A 158 4.76 5.29 -7.48
N THR A 159 3.92 4.26 -7.47
CA THR A 159 2.62 4.27 -8.12
C THR A 159 1.51 4.14 -7.10
N VAL A 160 0.47 4.96 -7.23
CA VAL A 160 -0.75 4.88 -6.43
C VAL A 160 -1.91 4.53 -7.35
N THR A 161 -2.54 3.37 -7.13
CA THR A 161 -3.67 2.93 -7.96
C THR A 161 -4.95 3.69 -7.60
N LEU A 162 -6.04 3.44 -8.32
CA LEU A 162 -7.33 4.10 -8.08
C LEU A 162 -8.53 3.14 -8.24
N GLN A 163 -8.35 1.99 -8.90
CA GLN A 163 -9.45 1.06 -9.17
C GLN A 163 -10.08 0.47 -7.91
N GLY A 164 -9.38 0.41 -6.78
CA GLY A 164 -9.96 -0.10 -5.53
C GLY A 164 -10.84 0.90 -4.77
N HIS A 165 -10.88 2.17 -5.20
CA HIS A 165 -11.60 3.24 -4.49
C HIS A 165 -13.12 2.99 -4.50
N GLY A 166 -13.80 3.22 -3.36
CA GLY A 166 -15.26 3.13 -3.26
C GLY A 166 -16.00 4.29 -3.94
N PRO A 167 -17.33 4.24 -4.09
CA PRO A 167 -18.24 3.14 -3.74
C PRO A 167 -18.16 1.93 -4.69
N TYR A 168 -18.68 0.78 -4.26
CA TYR A 168 -18.64 -0.50 -4.99
C TYR A 168 -20.00 -0.80 -5.64
N GLU A 169 -20.28 -0.10 -6.74
CA GLU A 169 -21.56 -0.18 -7.46
C GLU A 169 -21.71 -1.45 -8.32
N ALA A 170 -22.92 -2.00 -8.39
CA ALA A 170 -23.24 -3.27 -9.05
C ALA A 170 -22.74 -3.43 -10.50
N ASN A 171 -22.74 -2.34 -11.26
CA ASN A 171 -22.42 -2.29 -12.69
C ASN A 171 -21.03 -1.68 -12.97
N ARG A 172 -20.16 -1.64 -11.95
CA ARG A 172 -18.78 -1.14 -12.09
C ARG A 172 -17.95 -1.96 -13.07
N TYR A 173 -18.20 -3.26 -13.12
CA TYR A 173 -17.57 -4.21 -14.03
C TYR A 173 -18.61 -4.77 -15.01
N ALA A 174 -18.17 -5.18 -16.20
CA ALA A 174 -19.04 -5.84 -17.16
C ALA A 174 -19.69 -7.11 -16.56
N LYS A 175 -18.93 -7.82 -15.72
CA LYS A 175 -19.40 -8.97 -14.95
C LYS A 175 -18.50 -9.21 -13.74
N ASN A 176 -19.11 -9.41 -12.57
CA ASN A 176 -18.40 -9.96 -11.41
C ASN A 176 -18.24 -11.48 -11.60
N THR A 177 -17.01 -11.96 -11.50
CA THR A 177 -16.64 -13.37 -11.68
C THR A 177 -16.38 -14.09 -10.36
N ILE A 178 -16.18 -13.33 -9.28
CA ILE A 178 -16.08 -13.84 -7.92
C ILE A 178 -17.47 -13.91 -7.31
N LYS A 179 -17.89 -15.11 -6.92
CA LYS A 179 -19.16 -15.34 -6.23
C LYS A 179 -18.97 -15.26 -4.74
N VAL A 180 -19.96 -14.68 -4.07
CA VAL A 180 -20.03 -14.63 -2.61
C VAL A 180 -21.10 -15.61 -2.11
N GLU A 181 -20.70 -16.56 -1.27
CA GLU A 181 -21.59 -17.49 -0.57
C GLU A 181 -21.61 -17.13 0.92
N GLY A 182 -22.78 -17.14 1.56
CA GLY A 182 -22.92 -16.75 2.97
C GLY A 182 -24.27 -16.08 3.25
N ASN A 183 -24.58 -15.91 4.53
CA ASN A 183 -25.80 -15.26 4.97
C ASN A 183 -25.62 -13.73 5.07
N LEU A 184 -25.52 -13.06 3.92
CA LEU A 184 -25.47 -11.60 3.83
C LEU A 184 -26.76 -11.06 3.18
N PRO A 185 -27.19 -9.84 3.54
CA PRO A 185 -28.19 -9.11 2.77
C PRO A 185 -27.79 -9.00 1.30
N ALA A 186 -28.76 -9.03 0.39
CA ALA A 186 -28.50 -9.02 -1.05
C ALA A 186 -27.65 -7.82 -1.52
N ALA A 187 -27.85 -6.64 -0.92
CA ALA A 187 -27.07 -5.44 -1.20
C ALA A 187 -25.60 -5.60 -0.78
N ASP A 188 -25.34 -6.12 0.42
CA ASP A 188 -23.98 -6.37 0.92
C ASP A 188 -23.26 -7.43 0.10
N LYS A 189 -23.98 -8.48 -0.30
CA LYS A 189 -23.45 -9.49 -1.21
C LYS A 189 -22.99 -8.87 -2.53
N GLN A 190 -23.79 -8.00 -3.13
CA GLN A 190 -23.45 -7.32 -4.37
C GLN A 190 -22.26 -6.36 -4.24
N VAL A 191 -22.19 -5.61 -3.14
CA VAL A 191 -21.03 -4.76 -2.79
C VAL A 191 -19.78 -5.61 -2.70
N LEU A 192 -19.83 -6.73 -1.98
CA LEU A 192 -18.68 -7.61 -1.77
C LEU A 192 -18.26 -8.33 -3.06
N GLU A 193 -19.19 -8.79 -3.90
CA GLU A 193 -18.87 -9.37 -5.22
C GLU A 193 -18.16 -8.35 -6.12
N THR A 194 -18.59 -7.08 -6.08
CA THR A 194 -17.98 -5.99 -6.84
C THR A 194 -16.59 -5.66 -6.31
N TYR A 195 -16.42 -5.58 -4.99
CA TYR A 195 -15.11 -5.38 -4.37
C TYR A 195 -14.15 -6.53 -4.72
N ALA A 196 -14.60 -7.77 -4.57
CA ALA A 196 -13.80 -8.96 -4.87
C ALA A 196 -13.39 -9.04 -6.34
N GLN A 197 -14.24 -8.58 -7.28
CA GLN A 197 -13.87 -8.46 -8.69
C GLN A 197 -12.71 -7.45 -8.89
N GLY A 198 -12.72 -6.34 -8.15
CA GLY A 198 -11.60 -5.38 -8.17
C GLY A 198 -10.30 -5.96 -7.62
N ILE A 199 -10.38 -6.73 -6.53
CA ILE A 199 -9.22 -7.47 -5.97
C ILE A 199 -8.65 -8.45 -6.99
N LYS A 200 -9.51 -9.15 -7.73
CA LYS A 200 -9.08 -10.03 -8.83
C LYS A 200 -8.34 -9.28 -9.94
N GLU A 201 -8.88 -8.16 -10.41
CA GLU A 201 -8.21 -7.39 -11.47
C GLU A 201 -6.89 -6.77 -10.99
N ALA A 202 -6.76 -6.43 -9.71
CA ALA A 202 -5.49 -6.01 -9.10
C ALA A 202 -4.47 -7.16 -9.01
N ASP A 203 -4.90 -8.37 -8.64
CA ASP A 203 -4.07 -9.58 -8.66
C ASP A 203 -3.54 -9.89 -10.07
N ASP A 204 -4.44 -9.88 -11.06
CA ASP A 204 -4.09 -10.09 -12.47
C ASP A 204 -3.11 -9.02 -12.97
N SER A 205 -3.25 -7.77 -12.49
CA SER A 205 -2.36 -6.66 -12.82
C SER A 205 -0.98 -6.78 -12.19
N LEU A 206 -0.88 -7.27 -10.94
CA LEU A 206 0.42 -7.60 -10.35
C LEU A 206 1.09 -8.72 -11.13
N LYS A 207 0.34 -9.78 -11.47
CA LYS A 207 0.86 -10.89 -12.27
C LYS A 207 1.43 -10.40 -13.61
N MET A 208 0.70 -9.52 -14.32
CA MET A 208 1.18 -8.89 -15.56
C MET A 208 2.52 -8.18 -15.37
N LEU A 209 2.67 -7.42 -14.28
CA LEU A 209 3.92 -6.70 -14.01
C LEU A 209 5.07 -7.66 -13.67
N MET A 210 4.79 -8.73 -12.91
CA MET A 210 5.78 -9.76 -12.59
C MET A 210 6.22 -10.54 -13.83
N ASP A 211 5.29 -10.89 -14.71
CA ASP A 211 5.58 -11.59 -15.98
C ASP A 211 6.51 -10.72 -16.86
N TRP A 212 6.20 -9.43 -17.01
CA TRP A 212 7.09 -8.48 -17.69
C TRP A 212 8.47 -8.38 -17.01
N ALA A 213 8.53 -8.32 -15.68
CA ALA A 213 9.80 -8.24 -14.96
C ALA A 213 10.66 -9.50 -15.14
N ASN A 214 10.04 -10.68 -15.23
CA ASN A 214 10.75 -11.95 -15.46
C ASN A 214 11.43 -12.04 -16.82
N GLU A 215 10.95 -11.30 -17.82
CA GLU A 215 11.57 -11.22 -19.15
C GLU A 215 12.80 -10.31 -19.19
N ARG A 216 13.10 -9.58 -18.11
CA ARG A 216 14.19 -8.60 -18.06
C ARG A 216 15.50 -9.20 -17.53
N ASP A 217 16.60 -8.81 -18.18
CA ASP A 217 17.95 -9.12 -17.71
C ASP A 217 18.26 -8.42 -16.38
N ARG A 218 17.94 -7.13 -16.28
CA ARG A 218 18.16 -6.35 -15.06
C ARG A 218 17.21 -6.83 -13.95
N GLU A 219 17.75 -6.90 -12.74
CA GLU A 219 16.93 -7.15 -11.57
C GLU A 219 15.85 -6.07 -11.43
N THR A 220 14.61 -6.50 -11.17
CA THR A 220 13.47 -5.63 -10.93
C THR A 220 12.83 -6.04 -9.61
N ILE A 221 12.80 -5.12 -8.66
CA ILE A 221 12.13 -5.26 -7.38
C ILE A 221 10.73 -4.66 -7.51
N ILE A 222 9.71 -5.45 -7.18
CA ILE A 222 8.32 -5.02 -7.12
C ILE A 222 7.87 -5.09 -5.66
N VAL A 223 7.35 -3.99 -5.16
CA VAL A 223 6.69 -3.93 -3.85
C VAL A 223 5.24 -3.55 -4.05
N LEU A 224 4.30 -4.40 -3.62
CA LEU A 224 2.87 -4.10 -3.61
C LEU A 224 2.37 -4.07 -2.17
N PHE A 225 1.59 -3.06 -1.82
CA PHE A 225 0.89 -3.04 -0.54
C PHE A 225 -0.45 -2.32 -0.63
N GLY A 226 -1.42 -2.75 0.18
CA GLY A 226 -2.66 -2.00 0.36
C GLY A 226 -2.46 -0.82 1.30
N ASP A 227 -3.08 0.32 1.02
CA ASP A 227 -2.98 1.50 1.87
C ASP A 227 -3.88 1.41 3.10
N HIS A 228 -5.13 0.97 2.95
CA HIS A 228 -6.07 0.79 4.05
C HIS A 228 -7.18 -0.21 3.72
N LEU A 229 -7.97 -0.59 4.73
CA LEU A 229 -9.19 -1.37 4.51
C LEU A 229 -10.22 -0.55 3.70
N PRO A 230 -11.01 -1.20 2.84
CA PRO A 230 -12.09 -0.57 2.09
C PRO A 230 -13.27 -0.16 2.99
N PRO A 231 -14.02 0.90 2.66
CA PRO A 231 -15.26 1.23 3.34
C PRO A 231 -16.42 0.34 2.85
N LEU A 232 -16.42 -0.95 3.23
CA LEU A 232 -17.47 -1.92 2.85
C LEU A 232 -18.80 -1.74 3.61
N ASN A 233 -18.90 -0.72 4.49
CA ASN A 233 -20.11 -0.36 5.22
C ASN A 233 -20.71 -1.55 6.00
N THR A 234 -22.00 -1.84 5.77
CA THR A 234 -22.79 -2.87 6.46
C THR A 234 -22.30 -4.30 6.23
N VAL A 235 -21.46 -4.53 5.21
CA VAL A 235 -20.81 -5.84 5.00
C VAL A 235 -20.07 -6.28 6.25
N TYR A 236 -19.37 -5.37 6.95
CA TYR A 236 -18.57 -5.71 8.12
C TYR A 236 -19.37 -6.24 9.31
N PRO A 237 -20.41 -5.52 9.83
CA PRO A 237 -21.26 -6.06 10.88
C PRO A 237 -22.08 -7.26 10.42
N ASN A 238 -22.55 -7.29 9.17
CA ASN A 238 -23.38 -8.41 8.69
C ASN A 238 -22.59 -9.68 8.43
N SER A 239 -21.29 -9.60 8.13
CA SER A 239 -20.40 -10.78 8.10
C SER A 239 -19.95 -11.19 9.51
N GLY A 240 -20.02 -10.29 10.49
CA GLY A 240 -19.47 -10.48 11.84
C GLY A 240 -17.97 -10.18 11.94
N PHE A 241 -17.40 -9.42 11.00
CA PHE A 241 -15.98 -9.04 11.02
C PHE A 241 -15.68 -7.91 12.00
N MET A 242 -16.56 -6.90 12.05
CA MET A 242 -16.48 -5.77 12.99
C MET A 242 -17.87 -5.46 13.51
N ASN A 243 -17.97 -4.92 14.72
CA ASN A 243 -19.27 -4.51 15.28
C ASN A 243 -19.84 -3.27 14.59
N ASP A 244 -18.98 -2.42 14.03
CA ASP A 244 -19.32 -1.16 13.38
C ASP A 244 -18.87 -1.15 11.91
N VAL A 245 -19.31 -0.13 11.17
CA VAL A 245 -18.93 0.09 9.76
C VAL A 245 -17.52 0.71 9.60
N THR A 246 -16.86 1.04 10.71
CA THR A 246 -15.50 1.60 10.75
C THR A 246 -14.61 0.83 11.71
N ALA A 247 -13.30 0.79 11.42
CA ALA A 247 -12.31 0.21 12.33
C ALA A 247 -12.31 0.89 13.72
N SER A 248 -12.05 0.07 14.73
CA SER A 248 -11.85 0.49 16.11
C SER A 248 -10.52 1.22 16.24
N ARG A 249 -10.51 2.39 16.89
CA ARG A 249 -9.26 3.13 17.13
C ARG A 249 -8.35 2.47 18.17
N LYS A 250 -8.92 1.59 19.01
CA LYS A 250 -8.24 0.88 20.10
C LYS A 250 -8.90 -0.47 20.25
N GLY A 251 -8.10 -1.49 20.54
CA GLY A 251 -8.55 -2.86 20.70
C GLY A 251 -7.42 -3.75 21.20
N SER A 252 -7.68 -5.05 21.30
CA SER A 252 -6.62 -6.05 21.44
C SER A 252 -5.71 -6.03 20.21
N LEU A 253 -4.49 -6.56 20.32
CA LEU A 253 -3.59 -6.68 19.17
C LEU A 253 -4.24 -7.45 18.01
N GLU A 254 -4.93 -8.55 18.31
CA GLU A 254 -5.67 -9.34 17.32
C GLU A 254 -6.74 -8.51 16.61
N GLN A 255 -7.54 -7.76 17.36
CA GLN A 255 -8.58 -6.91 16.79
C GLN A 255 -7.98 -5.80 15.91
N MET A 256 -6.91 -5.14 16.37
CA MET A 256 -6.26 -4.10 15.59
C MET A 256 -5.62 -4.67 14.32
N LYS A 257 -4.95 -5.83 14.40
CA LYS A 257 -4.42 -6.51 13.22
C LYS A 257 -5.52 -6.89 12.22
N ALA A 258 -6.65 -7.39 12.70
CA ALA A 258 -7.80 -7.68 11.83
C ALA A 258 -8.23 -6.42 11.06
N GLN A 259 -8.35 -5.29 11.74
CA GLN A 259 -8.99 -4.08 11.21
C GLN A 259 -8.04 -3.07 10.55
N HIS A 260 -6.72 -3.33 10.59
CA HIS A 260 -5.69 -2.42 10.06
C HIS A 260 -4.68 -3.10 9.13
N GLU A 261 -4.60 -4.43 9.08
CA GLU A 261 -3.65 -5.10 8.19
C GLU A 261 -4.14 -5.18 6.75
N THR A 262 -3.29 -4.73 5.82
CA THR A 262 -3.43 -4.94 4.38
C THR A 262 -2.27 -5.82 3.85
N PRO A 263 -2.46 -6.59 2.77
CA PRO A 263 -1.39 -7.43 2.22
C PRO A 263 -0.14 -6.64 1.81
N LEU A 264 1.03 -7.24 2.00
CA LEU A 264 2.35 -6.76 1.55
C LEU A 264 3.04 -7.84 0.72
N VAL A 265 3.53 -7.46 -0.46
CA VAL A 265 4.43 -8.24 -1.32
C VAL A 265 5.73 -7.46 -1.49
N VAL A 266 6.85 -8.09 -1.25
CA VAL A 266 8.19 -7.63 -1.61
C VAL A 266 8.82 -8.74 -2.45
N TRP A 267 9.04 -8.49 -3.73
CA TRP A 267 9.43 -9.52 -4.70
C TRP A 267 10.52 -9.02 -5.65
N SER A 268 11.41 -9.93 -6.07
CA SER A 268 12.41 -9.67 -7.12
C SER A 268 12.33 -10.75 -8.19
N ASN A 269 12.49 -10.37 -9.46
CA ASN A 269 12.59 -11.33 -10.57
C ASN A 269 13.85 -12.23 -10.49
N LYS A 270 14.80 -11.93 -9.60
CA LYS A 270 16.02 -12.74 -9.39
C LYS A 270 15.94 -13.63 -8.17
N THR A 271 15.33 -13.15 -7.08
CA THR A 271 15.32 -13.87 -5.79
C THR A 271 13.94 -14.36 -5.37
N GLY A 272 12.87 -14.02 -6.10
CA GLY A 272 11.50 -14.34 -5.74
C GLY A 272 10.96 -13.46 -4.59
N PRO A 273 9.88 -13.88 -3.92
CA PRO A 273 9.28 -13.15 -2.82
C PRO A 273 10.13 -13.25 -1.55
N VAL A 274 10.26 -12.14 -0.82
CA VAL A 274 10.68 -12.16 0.59
C VAL A 274 9.55 -12.80 1.39
N LYS A 275 9.89 -13.68 2.34
CA LYS A 275 8.91 -14.35 3.21
C LYS A 275 9.08 -13.89 4.65
N ASP A 276 7.98 -14.01 5.41
CA ASP A 276 7.95 -13.87 6.87
C ASP A 276 8.40 -12.50 7.41
N ILE A 277 8.10 -11.41 6.70
CA ILE A 277 8.32 -10.03 7.19
C ILE A 277 7.43 -9.74 8.41
N GLY A 278 6.28 -10.40 8.51
CA GLY A 278 5.26 -10.13 9.52
C GLY A 278 4.48 -8.85 9.21
N SER A 279 3.93 -8.24 10.26
CA SER A 279 3.10 -7.04 10.14
C SER A 279 3.91 -5.81 10.51
N ILE A 280 3.94 -4.81 9.63
CA ILE A 280 4.83 -3.66 9.75
C ILE A 280 4.09 -2.34 9.55
N SER A 281 4.46 -1.28 10.26
CA SER A 281 3.97 0.06 9.92
C SER A 281 4.51 0.51 8.54
N PRO A 282 3.76 1.31 7.77
CA PRO A 282 4.20 1.74 6.45
C PRO A 282 5.50 2.57 6.47
N ALA A 283 5.83 3.21 7.60
CA ALA A 283 7.14 3.85 7.81
C ALA A 283 8.33 2.90 7.52
N PHE A 284 8.20 1.60 7.77
CA PHE A 284 9.27 0.63 7.55
C PHE A 284 9.34 0.11 6.11
N LEU A 285 8.43 0.50 5.21
CA LEU A 285 8.51 0.11 3.80
C LEU A 285 9.79 0.61 3.13
N SER A 286 10.22 1.83 3.47
CA SER A 286 11.49 2.38 2.99
C SER A 286 12.70 1.51 3.40
N TYR A 287 12.71 0.99 4.63
CA TYR A 287 13.70 0.02 5.09
C TYR A 287 13.65 -1.28 4.27
N GLN A 288 12.47 -1.89 4.10
CA GLN A 288 12.32 -3.15 3.36
C GLN A 288 12.74 -3.01 1.88
N ILE A 289 12.35 -1.91 1.22
CA ILE A 289 12.72 -1.62 -0.17
C ILE A 289 14.23 -1.52 -0.33
N LEU A 290 14.89 -0.72 0.52
CA LEU A 290 16.34 -0.52 0.43
C LEU A 290 17.13 -1.77 0.82
N LYS A 291 16.68 -2.51 1.84
CA LYS A 291 17.26 -3.79 2.22
C LYS A 291 17.19 -4.80 1.08
N GLN A 292 16.04 -4.93 0.42
CA GLN A 292 15.87 -5.83 -0.73
C GLN A 292 16.77 -5.41 -1.91
N GLY A 293 16.97 -4.11 -2.11
CA GLY A 293 17.90 -3.59 -3.12
C GLY A 293 19.39 -3.69 -2.75
N GLY A 294 19.73 -4.19 -1.56
CA GLY A 294 21.11 -4.30 -1.08
C GLY A 294 21.76 -2.94 -0.76
N PHE A 295 20.96 -1.92 -0.42
CA PHE A 295 21.44 -0.57 -0.13
C PHE A 295 21.76 -0.36 1.35
N GLU A 296 22.84 0.36 1.62
CA GLU A 296 23.20 0.86 2.95
C GLU A 296 22.93 2.38 3.04
N HIS A 297 22.27 2.81 4.11
CA HIS A 297 22.00 4.22 4.38
C HIS A 297 21.87 4.45 5.89
N PRO A 298 22.56 5.45 6.48
CA PRO A 298 22.58 5.68 7.92
C PRO A 298 21.18 5.82 8.56
N TYR A 299 20.26 6.48 7.85
CA TYR A 299 18.86 6.59 8.29
C TYR A 299 18.03 5.34 7.96
N TYR A 300 17.74 5.07 6.68
CA TYR A 300 16.81 4.02 6.26
C TYR A 300 17.19 2.58 6.65
N THR A 301 18.44 2.15 6.44
CA THR A 301 18.85 0.78 6.80
C THR A 301 19.65 0.70 8.10
N GLY A 302 20.17 1.83 8.59
CA GLY A 302 20.74 1.96 9.93
C GLY A 302 19.68 2.23 11.01
N PHE A 303 19.35 3.49 11.25
CA PHE A 303 18.46 3.91 12.33
C PHE A 303 17.07 3.27 12.24
N LEU A 304 16.40 3.38 11.09
CA LEU A 304 15.05 2.85 10.90
C LEU A 304 15.04 1.31 10.93
N GLY A 305 16.11 0.65 10.44
CA GLY A 305 16.31 -0.78 10.60
C GLY A 305 16.44 -1.21 12.06
N ASN A 306 17.22 -0.49 12.87
CA ASN A 306 17.35 -0.74 14.31
C ASN A 306 16.03 -0.56 15.07
N ILE A 307 15.18 0.40 14.64
CA ILE A 307 13.82 0.54 15.19
C ILE A 307 12.99 -0.67 14.79
N PHE A 308 12.96 -1.03 13.50
CA PHE A 308 12.17 -2.13 12.96
C PHE A 308 12.43 -3.45 13.70
N GLU A 309 13.70 -3.78 13.96
CA GLU A 309 14.10 -4.99 14.69
C GLU A 309 13.55 -5.08 16.12
N LYS A 310 13.16 -3.95 16.71
CA LYS A 310 12.59 -3.90 18.06
C LYS A 310 11.10 -3.63 18.07
N TYR A 311 10.61 -2.82 17.14
CA TYR A 311 9.24 -2.31 17.09
C TYR A 311 8.73 -2.27 15.65
N PRO A 312 8.34 -3.43 15.08
CA PRO A 312 7.85 -3.49 13.70
C PRO A 312 6.53 -2.74 13.50
N ILE A 313 5.74 -2.53 14.55
CA ILE A 313 4.48 -1.76 14.48
C ILE A 313 4.58 -0.55 15.42
N ILE A 314 4.57 0.63 14.81
CA ILE A 314 4.44 1.94 15.46
C ILE A 314 3.19 2.60 14.88
N ASP A 315 2.08 2.46 15.58
CA ASP A 315 0.82 3.14 15.31
C ASP A 315 0.48 4.09 16.47
N ARG A 316 -0.29 5.15 16.23
CA ARG A 316 -0.68 6.13 17.25
C ARG A 316 -1.26 5.52 18.53
N TYR A 317 -2.02 4.44 18.39
CA TYR A 317 -2.74 3.79 19.48
C TYR A 317 -2.05 2.53 19.97
N MET A 318 -1.14 1.96 19.18
CA MET A 318 -0.49 0.69 19.47
C MET A 318 0.99 0.67 19.06
N LEU A 319 1.85 0.32 20.01
CA LEU A 319 3.24 -0.04 19.75
C LEU A 319 3.37 -1.55 19.98
N VAL A 320 3.95 -2.29 19.04
CA VAL A 320 4.18 -3.73 19.18
C VAL A 320 5.65 -4.01 18.99
N ASP A 321 6.24 -4.72 19.95
CA ASP A 321 7.63 -5.12 19.85
C ASP A 321 7.82 -6.40 18.99
N ALA A 322 9.07 -6.73 18.67
CA ALA A 322 9.42 -7.89 17.86
C ALA A 322 9.05 -9.24 18.52
N ALA A 323 8.80 -9.28 19.83
CA ALA A 323 8.28 -10.46 20.53
C ALA A 323 6.74 -10.54 20.46
N GLY A 324 6.08 -9.58 19.80
CA GLY A 324 4.64 -9.52 19.65
C GLY A 324 3.92 -8.92 20.86
N LYS A 325 4.64 -8.31 21.81
CA LYS A 325 4.02 -7.69 22.99
C LYS A 325 3.56 -6.28 22.66
N GLU A 326 2.28 -6.03 22.90
CA GLU A 326 1.64 -4.74 22.65
C GLU A 326 1.75 -3.77 23.83
N THR A 327 1.85 -2.49 23.49
CA THR A 327 1.81 -1.36 24.44
C THR A 327 0.77 -0.36 23.94
N ALA A 328 -0.48 -0.55 24.38
CA ALA A 328 -1.57 0.36 24.06
C ALA A 328 -1.33 1.78 24.61
N GLY A 329 -1.70 2.80 23.82
CA GLY A 329 -1.64 4.21 24.21
C GLY A 329 -0.23 4.72 24.56
N TRP A 330 0.82 4.08 24.03
CA TRP A 330 2.22 4.40 24.31
C TRP A 330 2.56 5.88 24.09
N GLY A 331 2.05 6.51 23.03
CA GLY A 331 2.32 7.93 22.72
C GLY A 331 1.75 8.94 23.74
N ARG A 332 0.97 8.47 24.73
CA ARG A 332 0.45 9.28 25.85
C ARG A 332 1.11 8.95 27.19
N LYS A 333 2.06 8.00 27.22
CA LYS A 333 2.75 7.62 28.45
C LYS A 333 3.79 8.69 28.81
N LYS A 334 4.05 8.84 30.11
CA LYS A 334 5.08 9.78 30.62
C LYS A 334 6.48 9.43 30.15
N THR A 335 6.73 8.15 29.91
CA THR A 335 7.98 7.61 29.38
C THR A 335 7.66 6.72 28.19
N ILE A 336 8.40 6.93 27.11
CA ILE A 336 8.41 6.08 25.92
C ILE A 336 9.79 5.39 25.82
N PRO A 337 9.90 4.21 25.18
CA PRO A 337 11.19 3.57 24.98
C PRO A 337 12.17 4.54 24.33
N PRO A 338 13.44 4.69 24.77
CA PRO A 338 14.34 5.72 24.26
C PRO A 338 14.63 5.68 22.75
N LEU A 339 14.34 4.56 22.10
CA LEU A 339 14.50 4.37 20.65
C LEU A 339 13.31 4.91 19.84
N ILE A 340 12.17 5.16 20.50
CA ILE A 340 10.89 5.64 19.96
C ILE A 340 10.75 7.12 20.32
#